data_AF-A0A246GFG3-F1
#
_entry.id   AF-A0A246GFG3-F1
#
_cell.length_a   1.000
_cell.length_b   1.000
_cell.length_c   1.000
_cell.angle_alpha   90.00
_cell.angle_beta   90.00
_cell.angle_gamma   90.00
#
_symmetry.space_group_name_H-M   'P 1'
#
loop_
_entity.id
_entity.type
_entity.pdbx_description
1 polymer ?
#
loop_
_entity_poly.entity_id
_entity_poly.type
_entity_poly.pdbx_seq_one_letter_code
_entity_poly.pdbx_strand_id
1 'polypeptide(L)'
;PDNNGLFISKNEFFITNFYALPEIIDYQKELPNYNQIEENPIRVKDEVEGIEIEISRWKEIKDLASKRDRNIKLTIERNKYLFNDNNESLVWLQKNDTYFLESLVKIFGYVKDKQLLEFVFNNQKFINNSNLEDISSLLWHKTCDGKLVFHKETLELINNKPNKKEYFNFLNNEYLRFIDTCELSISQKAEIIANILNFIALNTNDYDSFYNMGFFAQNFDGGRKTEGKYSKEFIKHNFYNLKDFKKQWEDAKVDGDGVAYPGNFE
;
A
#
# COMPACT_ATOMS: atom_id res chain seq x y z
N PRO A 1 -16.90 -13.42 -6.89
CA PRO A 1 -16.36 -12.15 -6.34
C PRO A 1 -17.09 -11.00 -7.01
N ASP A 2 -18.27 -10.67 -6.48
CA ASP A 2 -19.06 -9.57 -7.00
C ASP A 2 -18.33 -8.26 -6.72
N ASN A 3 -18.16 -7.50 -7.79
CA ASN A 3 -17.45 -6.24 -7.82
C ASN A 3 -18.31 -5.21 -7.05
N ASN A 4 -18.20 -5.17 -5.71
CA ASN A 4 -18.85 -4.17 -4.85
C ASN A 4 -18.16 -2.81 -5.04
N GLY A 5 -18.35 -2.23 -6.22
CA GLY A 5 -17.67 -1.01 -6.65
C GLY A 5 -17.75 0.11 -5.61
N LEU A 6 -16.66 0.85 -5.51
CA LEU A 6 -16.51 2.00 -4.62
C LEU A 6 -16.88 3.27 -5.39
N PHE A 7 -17.83 4.03 -4.88
CA PHE A 7 -18.18 5.36 -5.36
C PHE A 7 -17.48 6.43 -4.52
N ILE A 8 -16.84 7.39 -5.19
CA ILE A 8 -16.21 8.55 -4.54
C ILE A 8 -16.66 9.82 -5.26
N SER A 9 -17.26 10.75 -4.51
CA SER A 9 -17.47 12.12 -4.94
C SER A 9 -16.53 13.05 -4.20
N LYS A 10 -15.54 13.59 -4.91
CA LYS A 10 -14.59 14.55 -4.33
C LYS A 10 -15.25 15.89 -3.99
N ASN A 11 -16.18 16.34 -4.83
CA ASN A 11 -16.87 17.62 -4.65
C ASN A 11 -17.79 17.60 -3.43
N GLU A 12 -18.44 16.47 -3.19
CA GLU A 12 -19.36 16.29 -2.06
C GLU A 12 -18.67 15.72 -0.81
N PHE A 13 -17.35 15.50 -0.87
CA PHE A 13 -16.58 14.84 0.19
C PHE A 13 -17.26 13.57 0.69
N PHE A 14 -17.55 12.66 -0.25
CA PHE A 14 -18.36 11.48 0.00
C PHE A 14 -17.78 10.20 -0.61
N ILE A 15 -17.82 9.11 0.15
CA ILE A 15 -17.45 7.76 -0.27
C ILE A 15 -18.52 6.75 0.15
N THR A 16 -18.84 5.79 -0.71
CA THR A 16 -19.71 4.67 -0.35
C THR A 16 -19.46 3.47 -1.25
N ASN A 17 -19.88 2.28 -0.84
CA ASN A 17 -19.94 1.14 -1.76
C ASN A 17 -21.25 1.22 -2.56
N PHE A 18 -21.32 0.52 -3.69
CA PHE A 18 -22.59 0.31 -4.36
C PHE A 18 -23.46 -0.63 -3.53
N TYR A 19 -24.44 -0.05 -2.84
CA TYR A 19 -25.47 -0.75 -2.10
C TYR A 19 -26.76 -0.76 -2.91
N ALA A 20 -27.48 -1.89 -2.88
CA ALA A 20 -28.87 -1.89 -3.29
C ALA A 20 -29.69 -1.07 -2.27
N LEU A 21 -30.75 -0.40 -2.73
CA LEU A 21 -31.58 0.45 -1.86
C LEU A 21 -32.07 -0.26 -0.58
N PRO A 22 -32.55 -1.53 -0.62
CA PRO A 22 -32.96 -2.25 0.59
C PRO A 22 -31.86 -2.43 1.65
N GLU A 23 -30.60 -2.38 1.22
CA GLU A 23 -29.41 -2.54 2.06
C GLU A 23 -28.97 -1.25 2.75
N ILE A 24 -29.63 -0.12 2.49
CA ILE A 24 -29.34 1.17 3.13
C ILE A 24 -30.61 1.96 3.52
N ILE A 25 -31.79 1.53 3.08
CA ILE A 25 -33.07 2.15 3.39
C ILE A 25 -34.10 1.07 3.75
N ASP A 26 -34.95 1.38 4.72
CA ASP A 26 -36.11 0.55 5.04
C ASP A 26 -37.23 0.68 4.01
N TYR A 27 -36.99 0.17 2.80
CA TYR A 27 -37.90 0.35 1.66
C TYR A 27 -39.32 -0.14 1.94
N GLN A 28 -39.50 -1.15 2.81
CA GLN A 28 -40.83 -1.65 3.16
C GLN A 28 -41.68 -0.56 3.85
N LYS A 29 -41.03 0.33 4.60
CA LYS A 29 -41.64 1.43 5.32
C LYS A 29 -41.57 2.74 4.54
N GLU A 30 -40.40 3.06 4.00
CA GLU A 30 -40.09 4.35 3.37
C GLU A 30 -40.57 4.41 1.91
N LEU A 31 -40.80 3.26 1.27
CA LEU A 31 -41.15 3.14 -0.15
C LEU A 31 -42.33 2.15 -0.37
N PRO A 32 -43.55 2.47 0.10
CA PRO A 32 -44.69 1.54 0.10
C PRO A 32 -45.04 0.95 -1.27
N ASN A 33 -44.93 1.76 -2.34
CA ASN A 33 -45.21 1.32 -3.71
C ASN A 33 -44.28 0.19 -4.16
N TYR A 34 -43.03 0.17 -3.68
CA TYR A 34 -42.06 -0.87 -4.03
C TYR A 34 -42.25 -2.11 -3.15
N ASN A 35 -42.68 -1.95 -1.90
CA ASN A 35 -43.02 -3.06 -1.03
C ASN A 35 -44.15 -3.92 -1.62
N GLN A 36 -45.14 -3.28 -2.25
CA GLN A 36 -46.26 -3.97 -2.93
C GLN A 36 -45.80 -4.89 -4.06
N ILE A 37 -44.74 -4.52 -4.78
CA ILE A 37 -44.19 -5.34 -5.88
C ILE A 37 -43.71 -6.70 -5.34
N GLU A 38 -43.13 -6.71 -4.14
CA GLU A 38 -42.63 -7.93 -3.50
C GLU A 38 -43.70 -8.72 -2.74
N GLU A 39 -44.96 -8.28 -2.66
CA GLU A 39 -46.01 -9.05 -1.99
C GLU A 39 -46.19 -10.44 -2.59
N ASN A 40 -46.14 -10.52 -3.93
CA ASN A 40 -46.26 -11.75 -4.69
C ASN A 40 -44.89 -12.28 -5.15
N PRO A 41 -44.76 -13.60 -5.38
CA PRO A 41 -43.58 -14.19 -6.02
C PRO A 41 -43.31 -13.54 -7.38
N ILE A 42 -42.05 -13.17 -7.63
CA ILE A 42 -41.62 -12.65 -8.93
C ILE A 42 -40.99 -13.80 -9.70
N ARG A 43 -41.53 -14.10 -10.88
CA ARG A 43 -41.00 -15.16 -11.74
C ARG A 43 -40.46 -14.59 -13.04
N VAL A 44 -39.29 -15.06 -13.44
CA VAL A 44 -38.66 -14.70 -14.71
C VAL A 44 -38.30 -15.95 -15.48
N LYS A 45 -38.24 -15.82 -16.80
CA LYS A 45 -37.79 -16.89 -17.68
C LYS A 45 -36.28 -16.79 -17.82
N ASP A 46 -35.58 -17.84 -17.44
CA ASP A 46 -34.15 -17.95 -17.68
C ASP A 46 -33.89 -17.98 -19.20
N GLU A 47 -33.02 -17.09 -19.69
CA GLU A 47 -32.77 -16.95 -21.13
C GLU A 47 -31.94 -18.11 -21.71
N VAL A 48 -31.24 -18.88 -20.86
CA VAL A 48 -30.34 -19.98 -21.27
C VAL A 48 -31.10 -21.30 -21.29
N GLU A 49 -31.77 -21.63 -20.19
CA GLU A 49 -32.48 -22.90 -20.00
C GLU A 49 -33.97 -22.82 -20.39
N GLY A 50 -34.51 -21.61 -20.56
CA GLY A 50 -35.91 -21.39 -20.94
C GLY A 50 -36.93 -21.76 -19.86
N ILE A 51 -36.47 -22.06 -18.64
CA ILE A 51 -37.30 -22.43 -17.50
C ILE A 51 -37.77 -21.19 -16.72
N GLU A 52 -38.92 -21.30 -16.06
CA GLU A 52 -39.40 -20.25 -15.16
C GLU A 52 -38.75 -20.41 -13.78
N ILE A 53 -38.07 -19.38 -13.30
CA ILE A 53 -37.43 -19.32 -11.99
C ILE A 53 -38.06 -18.23 -11.13
N GLU A 54 -38.17 -18.48 -9.83
CA GLU A 54 -38.60 -17.48 -8.85
C GLU A 54 -37.39 -16.68 -8.35
N ILE A 55 -37.48 -15.36 -8.40
CA ILE A 55 -36.43 -14.46 -7.89
C ILE A 55 -36.62 -14.25 -6.40
N SER A 56 -35.53 -14.41 -5.64
CA SER A 56 -35.47 -14.09 -4.22
C SER A 56 -35.86 -12.64 -3.95
N ARG A 57 -36.73 -12.43 -2.96
CA ARG A 57 -37.22 -11.11 -2.59
C ARG A 57 -36.42 -10.54 -1.41
N TRP A 58 -36.22 -9.23 -1.38
CA TRP A 58 -35.44 -8.59 -0.31
C TRP A 58 -36.08 -8.79 1.06
N LYS A 59 -37.42 -8.78 1.13
CA LYS A 59 -38.16 -9.03 2.37
C LYS A 59 -37.93 -10.42 2.98
N GLU A 60 -37.40 -11.37 2.21
CA GLU A 60 -37.13 -12.75 2.66
C GLU A 60 -35.74 -12.88 3.31
N ILE A 61 -34.88 -11.86 3.16
CA ILE A 61 -33.55 -11.82 3.74
C ILE A 61 -33.67 -11.47 5.23
N LYS A 62 -33.52 -12.49 6.08
CA LYS A 62 -33.74 -12.40 7.54
C LYS A 62 -32.86 -11.36 8.23
N ASP A 63 -31.64 -11.16 7.76
CA ASP A 63 -30.65 -10.26 8.35
C ASP A 63 -30.58 -8.89 7.63
N LEU A 64 -31.53 -8.58 6.74
CA LEU A 64 -31.51 -7.34 5.95
C LEU A 64 -31.44 -6.09 6.81
N ALA A 65 -32.20 -6.03 7.92
CA ALA A 65 -32.17 -4.90 8.84
C ALA A 65 -30.78 -4.71 9.47
N SER A 66 -30.16 -5.79 9.96
CA SER A 66 -28.81 -5.73 10.53
C SER A 66 -27.75 -5.41 9.48
N LYS A 67 -27.89 -5.93 8.26
CA LYS A 67 -27.02 -5.60 7.12
C LYS A 67 -27.12 -4.11 6.79
N ARG A 68 -28.34 -3.56 6.80
CA ARG A 68 -28.61 -2.14 6.58
C ARG A 68 -27.95 -1.26 7.61
N ASP A 69 -28.14 -1.54 8.89
CA ASP A 69 -27.52 -0.78 9.99
C ASP A 69 -26.00 -0.80 9.87
N ARG A 70 -25.42 -1.97 9.54
CA ARG A 70 -23.98 -2.11 9.30
C ARG A 70 -23.51 -1.27 8.11
N ASN A 71 -24.20 -1.32 6.97
CA ASN A 71 -23.83 -0.59 5.75
C ASN A 71 -23.90 0.94 5.95
N ILE A 72 -24.98 1.41 6.59
CA ILE A 72 -25.13 2.83 6.95
C ILE A 72 -23.99 3.23 7.89
N LYS A 73 -23.73 2.45 8.94
CA LYS A 73 -22.67 2.76 9.91
C LYS A 73 -21.29 2.79 9.26
N LEU A 74 -20.95 1.80 8.43
CA LEU A 74 -19.70 1.77 7.67
C LEU A 74 -19.56 3.03 6.80
N THR A 75 -20.61 3.38 6.07
CA THR A 75 -20.62 4.60 5.23
C THR A 75 -20.36 5.84 6.08
N ILE A 76 -21.08 6.01 7.20
CA ILE A 76 -20.91 7.16 8.09
C ILE A 76 -19.47 7.25 8.64
N GLU A 77 -18.95 6.15 9.18
CA GLU A 77 -17.63 6.17 9.84
C GLU A 77 -16.48 6.38 8.84
N ARG A 78 -16.55 5.77 7.64
CA ARG A 78 -15.58 6.02 6.57
C ARG A 78 -15.55 7.49 6.16
N ASN A 79 -16.72 8.10 5.97
CA ASN A 79 -16.81 9.52 5.57
C ASN A 79 -16.34 10.46 6.68
N LYS A 80 -16.75 10.22 7.92
CA LYS A 80 -16.28 11.01 9.07
C LYS A 80 -14.77 10.96 9.23
N TYR A 81 -14.17 9.78 9.05
CA TYR A 81 -12.72 9.65 9.10
C TYR A 81 -12.03 10.38 7.94
N LEU A 82 -12.44 10.12 6.69
CA LEU A 82 -11.74 10.66 5.51
C LEU A 82 -11.93 12.16 5.30
N PHE A 83 -13.08 12.72 5.70
CA PHE A 83 -13.47 14.07 5.29
C PHE A 83 -13.73 15.04 6.44
N ASN A 84 -13.85 14.55 7.68
CA ASN A 84 -14.16 15.37 8.85
C ASN A 84 -13.14 15.22 9.99
N ASP A 85 -11.93 14.70 9.70
CA ASP A 85 -10.83 14.50 10.65
C ASP A 85 -11.25 13.83 11.97
N ASN A 86 -12.19 12.88 11.90
CA ASN A 86 -12.76 12.28 13.10
C ASN A 86 -11.94 11.07 13.58
N ASN A 87 -11.17 11.28 14.66
CA ASN A 87 -10.34 10.22 15.27
C ASN A 87 -11.15 9.09 15.90
N GLU A 88 -12.37 9.35 16.41
CA GLU A 88 -13.21 8.29 16.98
C GLU A 88 -13.64 7.29 15.90
N SER A 89 -13.91 7.78 14.69
CA SER A 89 -14.18 6.96 13.52
C SER A 89 -13.00 6.09 13.14
N LEU A 90 -11.75 6.60 13.21
CA LEU A 90 -10.56 5.77 13.00
C LEU A 90 -10.51 4.60 14.00
N VAL A 91 -10.68 4.87 15.29
CA VAL A 91 -10.69 3.83 16.34
C VAL A 91 -11.80 2.80 16.12
N TRP A 92 -12.98 3.24 15.67
CA TRP A 92 -14.08 2.35 15.34
C TRP A 92 -13.75 1.49 14.12
N LEU A 93 -13.22 2.08 13.04
CA LEU A 93 -12.85 1.39 11.80
C LEU A 93 -11.75 0.35 12.02
N GLN A 94 -10.77 0.62 12.89
CA GLN A 94 -9.73 -0.36 13.24
C GLN A 94 -10.28 -1.71 13.70
N LYS A 95 -11.45 -1.69 14.35
CA LYS A 95 -12.12 -2.89 14.90
C LYS A 95 -13.17 -3.49 13.96
N ASN A 96 -13.73 -2.69 13.05
CA ASN A 96 -14.93 -3.07 12.30
C ASN A 96 -14.72 -3.11 10.77
N ASP A 97 -13.65 -2.52 10.27
CA ASP A 97 -13.39 -2.36 8.83
C ASP A 97 -11.88 -2.25 8.53
N THR A 98 -11.10 -3.20 9.06
CA THR A 98 -9.65 -3.27 8.87
C THR A 98 -9.26 -3.30 7.39
N TYR A 99 -10.02 -4.04 6.55
CA TYR A 99 -9.76 -4.13 5.12
C TYR A 99 -9.78 -2.78 4.41
N PHE A 100 -10.73 -1.90 4.77
CA PHE A 100 -10.78 -0.55 4.23
C PHE A 100 -9.55 0.26 4.62
N LEU A 101 -9.17 0.26 5.91
CA LEU A 101 -8.01 0.98 6.41
C LEU A 101 -6.70 0.50 5.78
N GLU A 102 -6.54 -0.82 5.65
CA GLU A 102 -5.38 -1.41 4.97
C GLU A 102 -5.35 -1.02 3.48
N SER A 103 -6.50 -1.01 2.80
CA SER A 103 -6.59 -0.60 1.40
C SER A 103 -6.18 0.86 1.18
N LEU A 104 -6.56 1.77 2.10
CA LEU A 104 -6.13 3.18 2.04
C LEU A 104 -4.60 3.31 1.98
N VAL A 105 -3.89 2.55 2.80
CA VAL A 105 -2.42 2.57 2.83
C VAL A 105 -1.83 1.80 1.66
N LYS A 106 -2.20 0.52 1.51
CA LYS A 106 -1.53 -0.44 0.61
C LYS A 106 -1.86 -0.23 -0.86
N ILE A 107 -3.04 0.29 -1.18
CA ILE A 107 -3.47 0.51 -2.57
C ILE A 107 -3.32 1.97 -2.95
N PHE A 108 -3.75 2.88 -2.08
CA PHE A 108 -3.83 4.31 -2.39
C PHE A 108 -2.69 5.15 -1.82
N GLY A 109 -1.76 4.57 -1.06
CA GLY A 109 -0.61 5.29 -0.52
C GLY A 109 -0.98 6.37 0.50
N TYR A 110 -2.06 6.18 1.26
CA TYR A 110 -2.52 7.13 2.30
C TYR A 110 -1.64 7.04 3.57
N VAL A 111 -0.34 7.35 3.43
CA VAL A 111 0.68 7.16 4.47
C VAL A 111 0.92 8.38 5.37
N LYS A 112 0.30 9.52 5.05
CA LYS A 112 0.51 10.78 5.78
C LYS A 112 -0.13 10.77 7.18
N ASP A 113 -1.20 10.02 7.36
CA ASP A 113 -1.77 9.78 8.68
C ASP A 113 -0.90 8.76 9.43
N LYS A 114 -0.13 9.25 10.40
CA LYS A 114 0.80 8.43 11.19
C LYS A 114 0.10 7.34 12.00
N GLN A 115 -1.11 7.62 12.53
CA GLN A 115 -1.83 6.63 13.34
C GLN A 115 -2.36 5.49 12.46
N LEU A 116 -2.89 5.83 11.27
CA LEU A 116 -3.28 4.83 10.29
C LEU A 116 -2.08 4.01 9.82
N LEU A 117 -0.99 4.68 9.42
CA LEU A 117 0.20 4.01 8.94
C LEU A 117 0.76 3.05 9.99
N GLU A 118 0.85 3.47 11.25
CA GLU A 118 1.31 2.62 12.34
C GLU A 118 0.37 1.43 12.58
N PHE A 119 -0.95 1.64 12.53
CA PHE A 119 -1.92 0.55 12.63
C PHE A 119 -1.72 -0.49 11.52
N VAL A 120 -1.68 -0.06 10.25
CA VAL A 120 -1.51 -0.98 9.11
C VAL A 120 -0.15 -1.66 9.16
N PHE A 121 0.92 -0.93 9.49
CA PHE A 121 2.27 -1.46 9.65
C PHE A 121 2.32 -2.58 10.70
N ASN A 122 1.71 -2.35 11.88
CA ASN A 122 1.71 -3.33 12.97
C ASN A 122 0.88 -4.59 12.65
N ASN A 123 -0.09 -4.50 11.74
CA ASN A 123 -0.83 -5.66 11.24
C ASN A 123 -0.01 -6.51 10.25
N GLN A 124 1.06 -5.96 9.68
CA GLN A 124 1.93 -6.70 8.77
C GLN A 124 3.06 -7.39 9.51
N LYS A 125 3.44 -8.57 9.03
CA LYS A 125 4.68 -9.23 9.46
C LYS A 125 5.86 -8.62 8.70
N PHE A 126 6.42 -7.52 9.20
CA PHE A 126 7.42 -6.75 8.43
C PHE A 126 8.77 -7.45 8.21
N ILE A 127 9.23 -8.25 9.18
CA ILE A 127 10.55 -8.93 9.12
C ILE A 127 10.42 -10.45 9.01
N ASN A 128 9.65 -11.08 9.91
CA ASN A 128 9.56 -12.53 10.02
C ASN A 128 8.37 -13.09 9.25
N ASN A 129 8.61 -14.00 8.28
CA ASN A 129 7.57 -14.52 7.39
C ASN A 129 6.86 -13.41 6.60
N SER A 130 7.64 -12.44 6.14
CA SER A 130 7.15 -11.27 5.43
C SER A 130 6.68 -11.61 4.03
N ASN A 131 5.51 -11.10 3.68
CA ASN A 131 5.11 -10.98 2.29
C ASN A 131 5.75 -9.70 1.73
N LEU A 132 6.72 -9.85 0.83
CA LEU A 132 7.48 -8.73 0.25
C LEU A 132 6.63 -7.82 -0.65
N GLU A 133 5.53 -8.32 -1.21
CA GLU A 133 4.54 -7.49 -1.91
C GLU A 133 3.79 -6.58 -0.93
N ASP A 134 3.40 -7.12 0.23
CA ASP A 134 2.78 -6.33 1.29
C ASP A 134 3.75 -5.27 1.83
N ILE A 135 5.03 -5.61 2.01
CA ILE A 135 6.07 -4.63 2.40
C ILE A 135 6.22 -3.55 1.34
N SER A 136 6.20 -3.93 0.06
CA SER A 136 6.29 -2.98 -1.05
C SER A 136 5.18 -1.95 -1.00
N SER A 137 3.95 -2.38 -0.73
CA SER A 137 2.79 -1.48 -0.61
C SER A 137 2.91 -0.45 0.51
N LEU A 138 3.73 -0.73 1.55
CA LEU A 138 4.04 0.24 2.60
C LEU A 138 5.14 1.21 2.19
N LEU A 139 6.08 0.80 1.34
CA LEU A 139 7.25 1.60 0.96
C LEU A 139 7.02 2.43 -0.30
N TRP A 140 6.16 2.01 -1.21
CA TRP A 140 5.84 2.73 -2.43
C TRP A 140 4.54 2.24 -3.06
N HIS A 141 3.98 3.05 -3.96
CA HIS A 141 2.92 2.61 -4.86
C HIS A 141 3.14 3.16 -6.27
N LYS A 142 2.38 2.62 -7.23
CA LYS A 142 2.25 3.22 -8.56
C LYS A 142 0.93 3.96 -8.65
N THR A 143 0.98 5.21 -9.10
CA THR A 143 -0.21 5.97 -9.45
C THR A 143 -0.84 5.42 -10.73
N CYS A 144 -2.09 5.81 -11.02
CA CYS A 144 -2.80 5.33 -12.21
C CYS A 144 -2.11 5.69 -13.54
N ASP A 145 -1.28 6.74 -13.57
CA ASP A 145 -0.45 7.12 -14.72
C ASP A 145 0.92 6.40 -14.75
N GLY A 146 1.13 5.43 -13.87
CA GLY A 146 2.32 4.57 -13.83
C GLY A 146 3.54 5.18 -13.14
N LYS A 147 3.43 6.39 -12.56
CA LYS A 147 4.50 7.01 -11.79
C LYS A 147 4.68 6.30 -10.45
N LEU A 148 5.94 6.18 -10.03
CA LEU A 148 6.27 5.64 -8.72
C LEU A 148 6.18 6.76 -7.67
N VAL A 149 5.61 6.45 -6.52
CA VAL A 149 5.58 7.32 -5.35
C VAL A 149 6.17 6.57 -4.19
N PHE A 150 7.29 7.06 -3.66
CA PHE A 150 7.97 6.48 -2.50
C PHE A 150 7.43 7.05 -1.19
N HIS A 151 7.21 6.20 -0.20
CA HIS A 151 6.64 6.52 1.11
C HIS A 151 7.76 6.65 2.15
N LYS A 152 8.37 7.84 2.23
CA LYS A 152 9.38 8.12 3.26
C LYS A 152 8.82 7.99 4.68
N GLU A 153 7.52 8.21 4.85
CA GLU A 153 6.79 8.14 6.11
C GLU A 153 6.93 6.75 6.77
N THR A 154 6.99 5.68 5.97
CA THR A 154 7.19 4.31 6.46
C THR A 154 8.60 4.13 7.01
N LEU A 155 9.61 4.70 6.37
CA LEU A 155 10.98 4.66 6.88
C LEU A 155 11.15 5.53 8.13
N GLU A 156 10.49 6.69 8.19
CA GLU A 156 10.42 7.53 9.39
C GLU A 156 9.77 6.77 10.57
N LEU A 157 8.70 6.02 10.31
CA LEU A 157 8.08 5.14 11.32
C LEU A 157 9.06 4.09 11.82
N ILE A 158 9.78 3.40 10.93
CA ILE A 158 10.80 2.41 11.28
C ILE A 158 11.91 3.05 12.13
N ASN A 159 12.39 4.23 11.76
CA ASN A 159 13.49 4.91 12.44
C ASN A 159 13.15 5.26 13.90
N ASN A 160 11.87 5.41 14.22
CA ASN A 160 11.38 5.67 15.58
C ASN A 160 11.22 4.39 16.42
N LYS A 161 11.35 3.19 15.84
CA LYS A 161 11.25 1.92 16.58
C LYS A 161 12.56 1.62 17.32
N PRO A 162 12.51 1.02 18.53
CA PRO A 162 13.70 0.69 19.31
C PRO A 162 14.60 -0.34 18.61
N ASN A 163 14.02 -1.27 17.84
CA ASN A 163 14.74 -2.28 17.08
C ASN A 163 14.95 -1.90 15.60
N LYS A 164 15.04 -0.60 15.27
CA LYS A 164 15.20 -0.10 13.89
C LYS A 164 16.34 -0.76 13.09
N LYS A 165 17.43 -1.18 13.76
CA LYS A 165 18.56 -1.86 13.11
C LYS A 165 18.13 -3.18 12.46
N GLU A 166 17.20 -3.92 13.06
CA GLU A 166 16.67 -5.16 12.47
C GLU A 166 15.89 -4.88 11.19
N TYR A 167 15.07 -3.84 11.19
CA TYR A 167 14.33 -3.40 10.00
C TYR A 167 15.27 -2.93 8.89
N PHE A 168 16.29 -2.12 9.21
CA PHE A 168 17.27 -1.66 8.22
C PHE A 168 18.07 -2.83 7.64
N ASN A 169 18.46 -3.80 8.45
CA ASN A 169 19.12 -5.01 7.98
C ASN A 169 18.21 -5.83 7.06
N PHE A 170 16.93 -6.00 7.42
CA PHE A 170 15.94 -6.68 6.57
C PHE A 170 15.77 -5.95 5.23
N LEU A 171 15.64 -4.61 5.27
CA LEU A 171 15.52 -3.80 4.06
C LEU A 171 16.73 -4.01 3.15
N ASN A 172 17.94 -3.91 3.70
CA ASN A 172 19.17 -4.02 2.92
C ASN A 172 19.41 -5.44 2.36
N ASN A 173 19.23 -6.47 3.19
CA ASN A 173 19.66 -7.83 2.86
C ASN A 173 18.61 -8.63 2.08
N GLU A 174 17.33 -8.43 2.39
CA GLU A 174 16.23 -9.19 1.81
C GLU A 174 15.41 -8.35 0.82
N TYR A 175 14.97 -7.17 1.25
CA TYR A 175 14.04 -6.37 0.44
C TYR A 175 14.68 -5.78 -0.81
N LEU A 176 15.90 -5.22 -0.73
CA LEU A 176 16.58 -4.68 -1.92
C LEU A 176 16.89 -5.78 -2.96
N ARG A 177 17.20 -7.00 -2.50
CA ARG A 177 17.34 -8.17 -3.38
C ARG A 177 16.04 -8.51 -4.10
N PHE A 178 14.91 -8.45 -3.39
CA PHE A 178 13.59 -8.63 -4.00
C PHE A 178 13.29 -7.57 -5.05
N ILE A 179 13.56 -6.29 -4.76
CA ILE A 179 13.39 -5.19 -5.72
C ILE A 179 14.19 -5.42 -7.01
N ASP A 180 15.41 -5.95 -6.93
CA ASP A 180 16.21 -6.28 -8.11
C ASP A 180 15.50 -7.29 -9.03
N THR A 181 14.69 -8.19 -8.46
CA THR A 181 13.93 -9.22 -9.18
C THR A 181 12.53 -8.79 -9.62
N CYS A 182 11.96 -7.72 -9.05
CA CYS A 182 10.59 -7.28 -9.38
C CYS A 182 10.41 -6.91 -10.85
N GLU A 183 9.17 -7.01 -11.36
CA GLU A 183 8.78 -6.49 -12.68
C GLU A 183 8.61 -4.96 -12.67
N LEU A 184 9.70 -4.26 -12.43
CA LEU A 184 9.82 -2.80 -12.47
C LEU A 184 10.87 -2.40 -13.52
N SER A 185 10.70 -1.22 -14.11
CA SER A 185 11.77 -0.65 -14.93
C SER A 185 13.02 -0.41 -14.09
N ILE A 186 14.21 -0.46 -14.71
CA ILE A 186 15.47 -0.26 -13.98
C ILE A 186 15.51 1.09 -13.26
N SER A 187 14.92 2.14 -13.85
CA SER A 187 14.81 3.47 -13.26
C SER A 187 13.93 3.47 -12.01
N GLN A 188 12.81 2.76 -12.02
CA GLN A 188 11.93 2.64 -10.84
C GLN A 188 12.60 1.83 -9.72
N LYS A 189 13.30 0.75 -10.05
CA LYS A 189 14.09 -0.02 -9.08
C LYS A 189 15.15 0.87 -8.44
N ALA A 190 15.91 1.59 -9.27
CA ALA A 190 16.94 2.51 -8.83
C ALA A 190 16.38 3.58 -7.88
N GLU A 191 15.21 4.15 -8.18
CA GLU A 191 14.56 5.14 -7.31
C GLU A 191 14.24 4.57 -5.92
N ILE A 192 13.65 3.37 -5.83
CA ILE A 192 13.35 2.71 -4.55
C ILE A 192 14.64 2.43 -3.78
N ILE A 193 15.63 1.80 -4.44
CA ILE A 193 16.91 1.43 -3.85
C ILE A 193 17.65 2.66 -3.32
N ALA A 194 17.73 3.72 -4.12
CA ALA A 194 18.40 4.96 -3.74
C ALA A 194 17.76 5.60 -2.50
N ASN A 195 16.43 5.66 -2.46
CA ASN A 195 15.72 6.22 -1.30
C ASN A 195 15.95 5.40 -0.03
N ILE A 196 15.90 4.07 -0.11
CA ILE A 196 16.14 3.18 1.04
C ILE A 196 17.59 3.29 1.53
N LEU A 197 18.56 3.14 0.64
CA LEU A 197 19.98 3.21 1.00
C LEU A 197 20.33 4.58 1.59
N ASN A 198 19.90 5.66 0.95
CA ASN A 198 20.13 7.01 1.45
C ASN A 198 19.50 7.22 2.83
N PHE A 199 18.26 6.77 3.03
CA PHE A 199 17.60 6.92 4.32
C PHE A 199 18.34 6.16 5.43
N ILE A 200 18.76 4.92 5.17
CA ILE A 200 19.55 4.14 6.12
C ILE A 200 20.85 4.89 6.45
N ALA A 201 21.57 5.35 5.43
CA ALA A 201 22.84 6.07 5.61
C ALA A 201 22.71 7.34 6.46
N LEU A 202 21.66 8.13 6.24
CA LEU A 202 21.41 9.34 7.02
C LEU A 202 21.00 9.07 8.48
N ASN A 203 20.61 7.84 8.82
CA ASN A 203 20.04 7.47 10.12
C ASN A 203 20.83 6.39 10.88
N THR A 204 22.00 6.00 10.36
CA THR A 204 22.95 5.09 11.00
C THR A 204 24.32 5.76 11.16
N ASN A 205 25.24 5.11 11.86
CA ASN A 205 26.64 5.54 11.85
C ASN A 205 27.28 5.29 10.47
N ASP A 206 28.40 5.95 10.21
CA ASP A 206 29.13 5.88 8.94
C ASP A 206 29.51 4.44 8.58
N TYR A 207 29.96 3.64 9.55
CA TYR A 207 30.33 2.24 9.33
C TYR A 207 29.15 1.39 8.80
N ASP A 208 28.00 1.42 9.49
CA ASP A 208 26.79 0.69 9.08
C ASP A 208 26.30 1.21 7.70
N SER A 209 26.39 2.51 7.45
CA SER A 209 26.04 3.13 6.16
C SER A 209 26.90 2.60 5.02
N PHE A 210 28.22 2.69 5.14
CA PHE A 210 29.18 2.26 4.13
C PHE A 210 29.10 0.75 3.90
N TYR A 211 28.92 -0.03 4.96
CA TYR A 211 28.69 -1.47 4.85
C TYR A 211 27.46 -1.79 4.00
N ASN A 212 26.30 -1.16 4.29
CA ASN A 212 25.05 -1.44 3.57
C ASN A 212 25.14 -1.06 2.09
N MET A 213 25.59 0.16 1.78
CA MET A 213 25.73 0.63 0.41
C MET A 213 26.81 -0.14 -0.35
N GLY A 214 27.95 -0.43 0.28
CA GLY A 214 29.05 -1.18 -0.31
C GLY A 214 28.65 -2.62 -0.62
N PHE A 215 27.97 -3.29 0.32
CA PHE A 215 27.41 -4.63 0.10
C PHE A 215 26.44 -4.64 -1.08
N PHE A 216 25.51 -3.67 -1.14
CA PHE A 216 24.57 -3.58 -2.26
C PHE A 216 25.31 -3.34 -3.58
N ALA A 217 26.25 -2.41 -3.59
CA ALA A 217 27.08 -2.13 -4.75
C ALA A 217 27.83 -3.38 -5.21
N GLN A 218 28.48 -4.13 -4.33
CA GLN A 218 29.22 -5.35 -4.68
C GLN A 218 28.35 -6.41 -5.37
N ASN A 219 27.15 -6.65 -4.83
CA ASN A 219 26.35 -7.81 -5.17
C ASN A 219 25.32 -7.54 -6.28
N PHE A 220 24.86 -6.28 -6.43
CA PHE A 220 23.74 -5.94 -7.31
C PHE A 220 24.09 -4.89 -8.37
N ASP A 221 25.17 -4.12 -8.18
CA ASP A 221 25.61 -3.08 -9.12
C ASP A 221 27.00 -3.34 -9.73
N GLY A 222 27.86 -4.05 -9.01
CA GLY A 222 29.28 -4.22 -9.27
C GLY A 222 29.59 -5.48 -10.08
N GLY A 223 30.61 -5.39 -10.92
CA GLY A 223 31.11 -6.48 -11.76
C GLY A 223 30.67 -6.44 -13.22
N ARG A 224 31.32 -7.25 -14.06
CA ARG A 224 31.09 -7.30 -15.52
C ARG A 224 29.67 -7.73 -15.92
N LYS A 225 28.90 -8.36 -15.02
CA LYS A 225 27.56 -8.89 -15.31
C LYS A 225 26.44 -7.86 -15.12
N THR A 226 26.62 -6.92 -14.20
CA THR A 226 25.63 -5.90 -13.83
C THR A 226 25.96 -4.54 -14.44
N GLU A 227 27.22 -4.33 -14.84
CA GLU A 227 27.72 -3.15 -15.55
C GLU A 227 27.35 -1.80 -14.88
N GLY A 228 27.24 -1.76 -13.56
CA GLY A 228 26.86 -0.53 -12.85
C GLY A 228 25.45 -0.04 -13.21
N LYS A 229 24.51 -0.94 -13.49
CA LYS A 229 23.14 -0.61 -13.96
C LYS A 229 22.42 0.38 -13.04
N TYR A 230 22.60 0.28 -11.73
CA TYR A 230 22.03 1.21 -10.75
C TYR A 230 22.84 2.50 -10.66
N SER A 231 24.17 2.41 -10.61
CA SER A 231 25.03 3.62 -10.65
C SER A 231 24.73 4.50 -11.87
N LYS A 232 24.51 3.91 -13.04
CA LYS A 232 24.13 4.63 -14.27
C LYS A 232 22.80 5.37 -14.13
N GLU A 233 21.78 4.72 -13.58
CA GLU A 233 20.48 5.37 -13.33
C GLU A 233 20.59 6.46 -12.25
N PHE A 234 21.36 6.23 -11.18
CA PHE A 234 21.62 7.25 -10.16
C PHE A 234 22.24 8.49 -10.81
N ILE A 235 23.31 8.34 -11.60
CA ILE A 235 23.96 9.48 -12.29
C ILE A 235 22.98 10.19 -13.23
N LYS A 236 22.27 9.43 -14.07
CA LYS A 236 21.30 9.96 -15.05
C LYS A 236 20.19 10.78 -14.39
N HIS A 237 19.79 10.41 -13.18
CA HIS A 237 18.75 11.10 -12.41
C HIS A 237 19.31 12.02 -11.30
N ASN A 238 20.58 12.44 -11.41
CA ASN A 238 21.27 13.29 -10.43
C ASN A 238 21.11 12.79 -8.98
N PHE A 239 21.30 11.49 -8.79
CA PHE A 239 21.14 10.77 -7.52
C PHE A 239 19.78 11.04 -6.87
N TYR A 240 18.74 11.26 -7.70
CA TYR A 240 17.38 11.65 -7.31
C TYR A 240 17.30 12.91 -6.43
N ASN A 241 18.32 13.79 -6.52
CA ASN A 241 18.50 14.95 -5.64
C ASN A 241 18.49 14.60 -4.14
N LEU A 242 18.90 13.38 -3.79
CA LEU A 242 18.98 12.92 -2.42
C LEU A 242 20.20 13.53 -1.71
N LYS A 243 19.97 14.02 -0.50
CA LYS A 243 21.00 14.67 0.33
C LYS A 243 22.17 13.71 0.58
N ASP A 244 23.40 14.16 0.30
CA ASP A 244 24.67 13.45 0.53
C ASP A 244 24.82 12.08 -0.17
N PHE A 245 23.78 11.59 -0.86
CA PHE A 245 23.75 10.25 -1.44
C PHE A 245 24.86 10.00 -2.45
N LYS A 246 25.20 10.98 -3.30
CA LYS A 246 26.33 10.85 -4.24
C LYS A 246 27.64 10.55 -3.50
N LYS A 247 27.94 11.31 -2.45
CA LYS A 247 29.19 11.14 -1.70
C LYS A 247 29.19 9.77 -1.02
N GLN A 248 28.11 9.46 -0.28
CA GLN A 248 27.99 8.19 0.44
C GLN A 248 28.09 6.97 -0.49
N TRP A 249 27.46 7.04 -1.67
CA TRP A 249 27.51 5.97 -2.67
C TRP A 249 28.91 5.76 -3.26
N GLU A 250 29.59 6.85 -3.64
CA GLU A 250 30.94 6.75 -4.20
C GLU A 250 31.96 6.28 -3.13
N ASP A 251 31.89 6.81 -1.92
CA ASP A 251 32.77 6.42 -0.80
C ASP A 251 32.51 4.94 -0.42
N ALA A 252 31.26 4.48 -0.36
CA ALA A 252 30.92 3.10 -0.03
C ALA A 252 31.42 2.06 -1.06
N LYS A 253 31.63 2.46 -2.31
CA LYS A 253 32.26 1.63 -3.37
C LYS A 253 33.78 1.58 -3.28
N VAL A 254 34.39 2.31 -2.36
CA VAL A 254 35.85 2.32 -2.15
C VAL A 254 36.16 1.75 -0.77
N ASP A 255 35.45 2.23 0.25
CA ASP A 255 35.70 1.96 1.66
C ASP A 255 34.75 0.91 2.28
N GLY A 256 33.61 0.61 1.63
CA GLY A 256 32.73 -0.50 2.01
C GLY A 256 33.19 -1.83 1.42
N ASP A 257 32.53 -2.94 1.75
CA ASP A 257 32.80 -4.27 1.13
C ASP A 257 32.60 -4.29 -0.41
N GLY A 258 32.21 -3.15 -1.02
CA GLY A 258 32.02 -2.93 -2.44
C GLY A 258 33.31 -2.64 -3.19
N VAL A 259 33.77 -3.63 -3.96
CA VAL A 259 34.64 -3.49 -5.15
C VAL A 259 35.95 -2.70 -4.95
N ALA A 260 37.00 -3.39 -4.51
CA ALA A 260 38.34 -3.07 -5.02
C ALA A 260 38.31 -3.24 -6.55
N TYR A 261 38.15 -2.16 -7.30
CA TYR A 261 38.31 -2.18 -8.75
C TYR A 261 39.77 -2.59 -9.03
N PRO A 262 40.05 -3.68 -9.77
CA PRO A 262 41.38 -3.87 -10.32
C PRO A 262 41.58 -2.80 -11.40
N GLY A 263 42.16 -1.66 -11.02
CA GLY A 263 42.47 -0.59 -11.96
C GLY A 263 42.63 0.83 -11.41
N ASN A 264 42.21 1.15 -10.19
CA ASN A 264 42.41 2.49 -9.62
C ASN A 264 43.43 2.47 -8.47
N PHE A 265 44.69 2.22 -8.85
CA PHE A 265 45.83 2.74 -8.11
C PHE A 265 46.61 3.62 -9.10
N GLU A 266 46.49 4.94 -8.94
CA GLU A 266 47.56 5.87 -9.29
C GLU A 266 48.20 6.36 -7.98
#